data_AF-A0A932W668-F1
#
_entry.id   AF-A0A932W668-F1
#
_cell.length_a   1.000
_cell.length_b   1.000
_cell.length_c   1.000
_cell.angle_alpha   90.00
_cell.angle_beta   90.00
_cell.angle_gamma   90.00
#
_symmetry.space_group_name_H-M   'P 1'
#
loop_
_entity.id
_entity.type
_entity.pdbx_description
1 polymer ?
#
loop_
_entity_poly.entity_id
_entity_poly.type
_entity_poly.pdbx_seq_one_letter_code
_entity_poly.pdbx_strand_id
1 'polypeptide(L)' 'MDIEVGWVDNAERVLLGLTREELYLIAGSVNEAIEAVEDWEFSTRLGVEKKAARKLRADLRAAIQELPPPG' A
#
# COMPACT_ATOMS: atom_id res chain seq x y z
N MET A 1 -11.61 -1.40 11.47
CA MET A 1 -10.42 -0.66 11.03
C MET A 1 -10.37 0.58 11.88
N ASP A 2 -9.68 0.48 13.01
CA ASP A 2 -9.35 1.65 13.82
C ASP A 2 -8.00 2.15 13.29
N ILE A 3 -8.05 2.91 12.19
CA ILE A 3 -6.85 3.41 11.53
C ILE A 3 -6.35 4.62 12.32
N GLU A 4 -5.16 4.52 12.89
CA GLU A 4 -4.47 5.67 13.47
C GLU A 4 -3.64 6.37 12.39
N VAL A 5 -3.81 7.69 12.27
CA VAL A 5 -3.10 8.50 11.27
C VAL A 5 -2.24 9.53 11.98
N GLY A 6 -0.94 9.50 11.72
CA GLY A 6 0.03 10.53 12.14
C GLY A 6 0.61 11.26 10.93
N TRP A 7 1.10 12.47 11.14
CA TRP A 7 1.75 13.29 10.11
C TRP A 7 3.23 13.50 10.43
N VAL A 8 4.06 13.51 9.39
CA VAL A 8 5.49 13.84 9.48
C VAL A 8 5.77 15.07 8.61
N ASP A 9 5.74 16.24 9.25
CA ASP A 9 5.73 17.57 8.60
C ASP A 9 6.94 17.85 7.68
N ASN A 10 8.09 17.26 7.96
CA ASN A 10 9.31 17.52 7.18
C ASN A 10 9.42 16.67 5.89
N ALA A 11 8.45 15.78 5.63
CA ALA A 11 8.54 14.83 4.51
C ALA A 11 7.25 14.71 3.68
N GLU A 12 6.19 15.46 3.99
CA GLU A 12 4.84 15.27 3.40
C GLU A 12 4.38 13.81 3.49
N ARG A 13 4.75 13.11 4.57
CA ARG A 13 4.45 11.69 4.78
C ARG A 13 3.34 11.52 5.80
N VAL A 14 2.53 10.49 5.56
CA VAL A 14 1.53 9.98 6.48
C VAL A 14 2.06 8.70 7.14
N LEU A 15 1.94 8.62 8.46
CA LEU A 15 2.15 7.40 9.23
C LEU A 15 0.80 6.73 9.47
N LEU A 16 0.70 5.45 9.14
CA LEU A 16 -0.50 4.65 9.38
C LEU A 16 -0.20 3.61 10.46
N GLY A 17 -0.94 3.67 11.56
CA GLY A 17 -1.05 2.57 12.50
C GLY A 17 -1.98 1.50 11.92
N LEU A 18 -1.44 0.31 11.69
CA LEU A 18 -2.16 -0.81 11.09
C LEU A 18 -1.84 -2.09 11.85
N THR A 19 -2.84 -2.96 11.95
CA THR A 19 -2.59 -4.37 12.28
C THR A 19 -1.86 -5.06 11.14
N ARG A 20 -1.23 -6.21 11.44
CA ARG A 20 -0.61 -7.08 10.44
C ARG A 20 -1.61 -7.49 9.35
N GLU A 21 -2.82 -7.87 9.75
CA GLU A 21 -3.86 -8.33 8.84
C GLU A 21 -4.33 -7.21 7.90
N GLU A 22 -4.46 -5.98 8.40
CA GLU A 22 -4.78 -4.81 7.58
C GLU A 22 -3.67 -4.48 6.59
N LEU A 23 -2.39 -4.61 6.98
CA LEU A 23 -1.27 -4.46 6.04
C LEU A 23 -1.33 -5.51 4.92
N TYR A 24 -1.64 -6.76 5.26
CA TYR A 24 -1.79 -7.83 4.27
C TYR A 24 -2.96 -7.56 3.33
N LEU A 25 -4.08 -7.08 3.87
CA LEU A 25 -5.25 -6.69 3.10
C LEU A 25 -4.90 -5.58 2.09
N ILE A 26 -4.23 -4.52 2.53
CA ILE A 26 -3.82 -3.41 1.66
C ILE A 26 -2.88 -3.90 0.55
N ALA A 27 -1.87 -4.71 0.90
CA ALA A 27 -0.94 -5.27 -0.08
C ALA A 27 -1.67 -6.13 -1.12
N GLY A 28 -2.67 -6.91 -0.68
CA GLY A 28 -3.56 -7.66 -1.56
C GLY A 28 -4.40 -6.76 -2.46
N SER A 29 -5.03 -5.72 -1.92
CA SER A 29 -5.86 -4.78 -2.70
C SER A 29 -5.05 -4.04 -3.77
N VAL A 30 -3.81 -3.63 -3.48
CA VAL A 30 -2.93 -3.01 -4.48
C VAL A 30 -2.60 -4.02 -5.59
N ASN A 31 -2.35 -5.28 -5.24
CA ASN A 31 -2.15 -6.33 -6.22
C ASN A 31 -3.37 -6.54 -7.11
N GLU A 32 -4.56 -6.67 -6.52
CA GLU A 32 -5.80 -6.84 -7.28
C GLU A 32 -6.05 -5.68 -8.23
N ALA A 33 -5.81 -4.44 -7.80
CA ALA A 33 -5.92 -3.28 -8.68
C ALA A 33 -4.96 -3.37 -9.88
N ILE A 34 -3.70 -3.78 -9.65
CA ILE A 34 -2.70 -3.99 -10.71
C ILE A 34 -3.17 -5.02 -11.74
N GLU A 35 -3.80 -6.11 -11.30
CA GLU A 35 -4.24 -7.18 -12.21
C GLU A 35 -5.58 -6.86 -12.89
N ALA A 36 -6.50 -6.20 -12.20
CA ALA A 36 -7.87 -5.97 -12.67
C ALA A 36 -8.02 -4.75 -13.59
N VAL A 37 -7.14 -3.76 -13.49
CA VAL A 37 -7.26 -2.50 -14.26
C VAL A 37 -6.25 -2.48 -15.40
N GLU A 38 -6.75 -2.22 -16.61
CA GLU A 38 -5.94 -2.07 -17.81
C GLU A 38 -4.98 -0.89 -17.71
N ASP A 39 -3.81 -0.99 -18.35
CA ASP A 39 -2.74 0.00 -18.22
C ASP A 39 -3.18 1.41 -18.66
N TRP A 40 -3.97 1.49 -19.75
CA TRP A 40 -4.45 2.75 -20.30
C TRP A 40 -5.53 3.43 -19.44
N GLU A 41 -6.28 2.67 -18.62
CA GLU A 41 -7.27 3.22 -17.68
C GLU A 41 -6.67 3.55 -16.32
N PHE A 42 -5.50 2.98 -16.01
CA PHE A 42 -4.97 2.89 -14.65
C PHE A 42 -4.80 4.27 -14.00
N SER A 43 -4.11 5.19 -14.69
CA SER A 43 -3.85 6.53 -14.17
C SER A 43 -5.12 7.35 -13.96
N THR A 44 -6.13 7.16 -14.82
CA THR A 44 -7.41 7.86 -14.70
C THR A 44 -8.23 7.33 -13.51
N ARG A 45 -8.22 6.01 -13.29
CA ARG A 45 -9.02 5.38 -12.23
C ARG A 45 -8.39 5.46 -10.84
N LEU A 46 -7.07 5.36 -10.77
CA LEU A 46 -6.32 5.22 -9.50
C LEU A 46 -5.52 6.49 -9.16
N GLY A 47 -5.44 7.47 -10.07
CA GLY A 47 -4.71 8.71 -9.87
C GLY A 47 -3.18 8.57 -9.91
N VAL A 48 -2.65 7.38 -10.24
CA VAL A 48 -1.22 7.08 -10.30
C VAL A 48 -0.91 6.15 -11.48
N GLU A 49 0.32 6.19 -11.97
CA GLU A 49 0.79 5.26 -13.00
C GLU A 49 0.85 3.81 -12.48
N LYS A 50 0.54 2.82 -13.32
CA LYS A 50 0.59 1.39 -12.96
C LYS A 50 1.97 0.96 -12.46
N LYS A 51 3.03 1.59 -12.97
CA LYS A 51 4.41 1.42 -12.48
C LYS A 51 4.59 1.84 -11.02
N ALA A 52 3.96 2.94 -10.60
CA ALA A 52 4.01 3.40 -9.21
C ALA A 52 3.28 2.43 -8.28
N ALA A 53 2.12 1.90 -8.69
CA ALA A 53 1.41 0.86 -7.94
C ALA A 53 2.25 -0.42 -7.78
N ARG A 54 2.93 -0.87 -8.83
CA ARG A 54 3.87 -2.02 -8.76
C ARG A 54 5.00 -1.77 -7.77
N LYS A 55 5.55 -0.56 -7.74
CA LYS A 55 6.56 -0.19 -6.76
C LYS A 55 5.98 -0.23 -5.34
N LEU A 56 4.83 0.37 -5.10
CA LEU A 56 4.17 0.36 -3.79
C LEU A 56 3.91 -1.08 -3.31
N ARG A 57 3.44 -1.97 -4.18
CA ARG A 57 3.28 -3.39 -3.85
C ARG A 57 4.59 -4.04 -3.41
N ALA A 58 5.70 -3.75 -4.09
CA ALA A 58 7.01 -4.28 -3.73
C ALA A 58 7.47 -3.75 -2.36
N ASP A 59 7.27 -2.46 -2.10
CA ASP A 59 7.60 -1.83 -0.82
C ASP A 59 6.75 -2.41 0.32
N LEU A 60 5.44 -2.60 0.12
CA LEU A 60 4.54 -3.24 1.09
C LEU A 60 4.97 -4.68 1.39
N ARG A 61 5.36 -5.44 0.35
CA ARG A 61 5.86 -6.81 0.53
C ARG A 61 7.16 -6.85 1.34
N ALA A 62 8.08 -5.92 1.10
CA ALA A 62 9.30 -5.80 1.88
C ALA A 62 8.99 -5.48 3.35
N ALA A 63 8.11 -4.50 3.61
CA ALA A 63 7.68 -4.16 4.96
C ALA A 63 7.06 -5.37 5.70
N ILE A 64 6.24 -6.16 5.01
CA ILE A 64 5.66 -7.41 5.56
C ILE A 64 6.76 -8.40 5.98
N GLN A 65 7.83 -8.54 5.19
CA GLN A 65 8.94 -9.45 5.46
C GLN A 65 9.80 -9.01 6.65
N GLU A 66 9.81 -7.71 6.96
CA GLU A 66 10.54 -7.15 8.09
C GLU A 66 9.76 -7.24 9.41
N LEU A 67 8.45 -7.55 9.37
CA LEU A 67 7.67 -7.70 10.58
C LEU A 67 8.16 -8.90 11.41
N PRO A 68 8.20 -8.79 12.75
CA PRO A 68 8.46 -9.92 13.62
C PRO A 68 7.42 -11.04 13.38
N PRO A 69 7.67 -12.30 13.77
CA PRO A 69 6.63 -13.33 13.70
C PRO A 69 5.39 -12.91 14.53
N PRO A 70 4.20 -13.40 14.18
CA PRO A 70 3.03 -13.23 15.04
C PRO A 70 3.35 -13.80 16.42
N GLY A 71 3.07 -13.01 17.47
CA GLY A 71 3.16 -13.45 18.86
C GLY A 71 1.96 -14.30 19.28
#